data_AF-S9PQV1-F1
#
_entry.id   AF-S9PQV1-F1
#
_cell.length_a   1.000
_cell.length_b   1.000
_cell.length_c   1.000
_cell.angle_alpha   90.00
_cell.angle_beta   90.00
_cell.angle_gamma   90.00
#
_symmetry.space_group_name_H-M   'P 1'
#
loop_
_entity.id
_entity.type
_entity.pdbx_description
1 polymer ?
#
loop_
_entity_poly.entity_id
_entity_poly.type
_entity_poly.pdbx_seq_one_letter_code
_entity_poly.pdbx_strand_id
1 'polypeptide(L)'
;MSGPSPSREYINENVTPVLLEGMKILARDRPENPLQVLGHYLLEASQNQQQRKQSGSTTSEFQSQQPVQHMNHMNSTSTLNSNSQFPSTTDASQHIPPTGDTSSGP
;
A
#
# COMPACT_ATOMS: atom_id res chain seq x y z
N MET A 1 24.08 24.39 16.43
CA MET A 1 23.12 23.42 16.99
C MET A 1 22.76 22.45 15.88
N SER A 2 23.22 21.20 15.94
CA SER A 2 22.77 20.19 15.00
C SER A 2 21.37 19.76 15.43
N GLY A 3 20.35 20.20 14.68
CA GLY A 3 18.95 19.81 14.92
C GLY A 3 18.75 18.30 14.72
N PRO A 4 17.58 17.76 15.14
CA PRO A 4 17.24 16.37 14.85
C PRO A 4 17.32 16.12 13.34
N SER A 5 17.92 14.98 12.97
CA SER A 5 17.97 14.58 11.57
C SER A 5 16.56 14.20 11.12
N PRO A 6 16.05 14.75 10.01
CA PRO A 6 14.70 14.44 9.51
C PRO A 6 14.51 12.94 9.23
N SER A 7 15.60 12.23 8.87
CA SER A 7 15.58 10.78 8.70
C SER A 7 15.27 10.04 10.00
N ARG A 8 15.84 10.49 11.13
CA ARG A 8 15.62 9.87 12.43
C ARG A 8 14.18 10.08 12.91
N GLU A 9 13.65 11.29 12.69
CA GLU A 9 12.29 11.65 13.06
C GLU A 9 11.28 10.77 12.31
N TYR A 10 11.42 10.67 10.99
CA TYR A 10 10.58 9.79 10.16
C TYR A 10 10.62 8.32 10.64
N ILE A 11 11.81 7.78 10.92
CA ILE A 11 11.96 6.40 11.40
C ILE A 11 11.29 6.21 12.76
N ASN A 12 11.52 7.15 13.69
CA ASN A 12 10.95 7.12 15.03
C ASN A 12 9.43 7.15 15.03
N GLU A 13 8.82 7.91 14.11
CA GLU A 13 7.37 8.05 14.01
C GLU A 13 6.72 6.86 13.32
N ASN A 14 7.33 6.31 12.27
CA ASN A 14 6.66 5.34 11.40
C ASN A 14 6.97 3.89 11.77
N VAL A 15 8.22 3.55 12.06
CA VAL A 15 8.65 2.14 12.15
C VAL A 15 9.21 1.76 13.51
N THR A 16 9.86 2.67 14.24
CA THR A 16 10.44 2.36 15.55
C THR A 16 9.46 1.74 16.55
N PRO A 17 8.21 2.23 16.71
CA PRO A 17 7.31 1.69 17.73
C PRO A 17 6.97 0.21 17.48
N VAL A 18 6.65 -0.14 16.23
CA VAL A 18 6.30 -1.51 15.86
C VAL A 18 7.53 -2.42 15.84
N LEU A 19 8.70 -1.90 15.41
CA LEU A 19 9.95 -2.65 15.46
C LEU A 19 10.32 -3.03 16.90
N LEU A 20 10.21 -2.08 17.84
CA LEU A 20 10.50 -2.36 19.25
C LEU A 20 9.57 -3.42 19.83
N GLU A 21 8.28 -3.41 19.46
CA GLU A 21 7.34 -4.43 19.92
C GLU A 21 7.68 -5.83 19.38
N GLY A 22 7.97 -5.94 18.08
CA GLY A 22 8.44 -7.19 17.49
C GLY A 22 9.74 -7.70 18.12
N MET A 23 10.67 -6.79 18.45
CA MET A 23 11.93 -7.14 19.12
C MET A 23 11.72 -7.69 20.54
N LYS A 24 10.67 -7.26 21.26
CA LYS A 24 10.33 -7.85 22.57
C LYS A 24 9.94 -9.32 22.45
N ILE A 25 9.18 -9.66 21.41
CA ILE A 25 8.78 -11.06 21.12
C ILE A 25 10.04 -11.90 20.88
N LEU A 26 10.97 -11.41 20.05
CA LEU A 26 12.24 -12.11 19.80
C LEU A 26 13.08 -12.30 21.07
N ALA A 27 13.15 -11.27 21.91
CA ALA A 27 13.93 -11.32 23.15
C ALA A 27 13.36 -12.34 24.15
N ARG A 28 12.03 -12.47 24.20
CA ARG A 28 11.32 -13.39 25.09
C ARG A 28 11.35 -14.83 24.57
N ASP A 29 10.94 -15.03 23.32
CA ASP A 29 10.62 -16.36 22.79
C ASP A 29 11.80 -17.02 22.07
N ARG A 30 12.83 -16.23 21.70
CA ARG A 30 14.07 -16.67 21.04
C ARG A 30 13.83 -17.76 19.97
N PRO A 31 12.97 -17.48 18.97
CA PRO A 31 12.62 -18.46 17.96
C PRO A 31 13.85 -18.84 17.12
N GLU A 32 13.81 -20.03 16.53
CA GLU A 32 14.89 -20.56 15.66
C GLU A 32 15.16 -19.66 14.45
N ASN A 33 14.10 -19.05 13.89
CA ASN A 33 14.16 -18.16 12.73
C ASN A 33 13.69 -16.74 13.08
N PRO A 34 14.49 -15.95 13.82
CA PRO A 34 14.06 -14.67 14.38
C PRO A 34 13.69 -13.63 13.31
N LEU A 35 14.40 -13.61 12.18
CA LEU A 35 14.10 -12.69 11.08
C LEU A 35 12.76 -13.00 10.40
N GLN A 36 12.43 -14.28 10.24
CA GLN A 36 11.16 -14.69 9.63
C GLN A 36 9.97 -14.35 10.51
N VAL A 37 10.10 -14.57 11.82
CA VAL A 37 9.08 -14.22 12.81
C VAL A 37 8.88 -12.70 12.86
N LEU A 38 9.96 -11.93 12.90
CA LEU A 38 9.88 -10.46 12.88
C LEU A 38 9.24 -9.95 11.59
N GLY A 39 9.61 -10.52 10.44
CA GLY A 39 9.01 -10.16 9.14
C GLY A 39 7.51 -10.37 9.12
N HIS A 40 7.03 -11.54 9.57
CA HIS A 40 5.59 -11.81 9.68
C HIS A 40 4.89 -10.83 10.61
N TYR A 41 5.47 -10.60 11.79
CA TYR A 41 4.92 -9.64 12.76
C TYR A 41 4.74 -8.24 12.17
N LEU A 42 5.74 -7.75 11.43
CA LEU A 42 5.68 -6.43 10.79
C LEU A 42 4.62 -6.35 9.68
N LEU A 43 4.43 -7.43 8.91
CA LEU A 43 3.39 -7.49 7.88
C LEU A 43 1.99 -7.45 8.49
N GLU A 44 1.73 -8.23 9.53
CA GLU A 44 0.46 -8.23 10.26
C GLU A 44 0.16 -6.87 10.89
N ALA A 45 1.16 -6.25 11.51
CA ALA A 45 1.01 -4.93 12.11
C ALA A 45 0.67 -3.85 11.06
N SER A 46 1.28 -3.90 9.88
CA SER A 46 0.97 -3.00 8.75
C SER A 46 -0.49 -3.10 8.32
N GLN A 47 -1.02 -4.33 8.18
CA GLN A 47 -2.42 -4.56 7.81
C GLN A 47 -3.40 -4.01 8.86
N ASN A 48 -3.09 -4.19 10.14
CA ASN A 48 -3.92 -3.69 11.24
C ASN A 48 -3.95 -2.15 11.30
N GLN A 49 -2.82 -1.49 11.01
CA GLN A 49 -2.77 -0.04 10.94
C GLN A 49 -3.60 0.53 9.78
N GLN A 50 -3.63 -0.15 8.63
CA GLN A 50 -4.45 0.27 7.49
C GLN A 50 -5.95 0.19 7.80
N GLN A 51 -6.39 -0.87 8.49
CA GLN A 51 -7.79 -1.03 8.91
C GLN A 51 -8.23 0.06 9.90
N ARG A 52 -7.35 0.43 10.85
CA ARG A 52 -7.60 1.52 11.81
C ARG A 52 -7.83 2.87 11.11
N LYS A 53 -7.08 3.16 10.04
CA LYS A 53 -7.24 4.41 9.27
C LYS A 53 -8.56 4.48 8.51
N GLN A 54 -9.12 3.34 8.09
CA GLN A 54 -10.40 3.28 7.37
C GLN A 54 -11.62 3.41 8.28
N SER A 55 -11.46 3.22 9.60
CA SER A 55 -12.55 3.29 10.57
C SER A 55 -12.72 4.67 11.22
N GLY A 56 -11.91 5.67 10.83
CA GLY A 56 -11.82 7.00 11.46
C GLY A 56 -12.73 8.09 10.88
N SER A 57 -13.65 7.78 9.97
CA SER A 57 -14.64 8.74 9.47
C SER A 57 -16.01 8.52 10.12
N THR A 58 -16.13 8.79 11.42
CA THR A 58 -17.44 9.02 12.05
C THR A 58 -17.44 10.39 12.72
N THR A 59 -17.95 11.34 11.95
CA THR A 59 -18.47 12.65 12.35
C THR A 59 -19.00 12.66 13.78
N SER A 60 -18.33 13.40 14.65
CA SER A 60 -18.88 13.85 15.93
C SER A 60 -19.13 15.36 15.87
N GLU A 61 -19.98 15.77 14.93
CA GLU A 61 -20.74 17.02 15.07
C GLU A 61 -21.99 16.70 15.91
N PHE A 62 -21.87 16.78 17.24
CA PHE A 62 -23.05 17.06 18.06
C PHE A 62 -23.21 18.57 18.13
N GLN A 63 -23.79 19.08 17.05
CA GLN A 63 -24.27 20.44 16.90
C GLN A 63 -25.39 20.67 17.93
N SER A 64 -25.19 21.69 18.76
CA SER A 64 -26.26 22.32 19.51
C SER A 64 -27.21 23.00 18.50
N GLN A 65 -28.51 22.78 18.69
CA GLN A 65 -29.65 23.58 18.20
C GLN A 65 -30.27 23.19 16.83
N GLN A 66 -31.56 22.85 16.86
CA GLN A 66 -32.51 22.66 15.73
C GLN A 66 -33.22 24.00 15.35
N PRO A 67 -34.24 24.09 14.44
CA PRO A 67 -34.70 23.29 13.26
C PRO A 67 -35.02 24.14 11.98
N VAL A 68 -35.58 23.48 10.94
CA VAL A 68 -36.46 23.90 9.80
C VAL A 68 -35.93 24.22 8.37
N GLN A 69 -36.16 23.23 7.48
CA GLN A 69 -36.76 23.24 6.12
C GLN A 69 -36.30 24.24 5.03
N HIS A 70 -35.66 23.72 3.96
CA HIS A 70 -36.02 24.07 2.57
C HIS A 70 -35.58 22.99 1.56
N MET A 71 -36.50 22.56 0.71
CA MET A 71 -36.36 21.51 -0.31
C MET A 71 -35.83 22.09 -1.63
N ASN A 72 -35.24 21.22 -2.48
CA ASN A 72 -34.89 21.37 -3.91
C ASN A 72 -33.44 21.77 -4.22
N HIS A 73 -32.59 20.75 -4.48
CA HIS A 73 -31.55 20.90 -5.50
C HIS A 73 -31.56 19.66 -6.41
N MET A 74 -32.08 19.87 -7.62
CA MET A 74 -31.99 18.98 -8.78
C MET A 74 -30.55 18.51 -8.99
N ASN A 75 -30.34 17.19 -9.07
CA ASN A 75 -29.08 16.65 -9.57
C ASN A 75 -29.15 16.57 -11.10
N SER A 76 -28.41 17.44 -11.76
CA SER A 76 -28.23 17.47 -13.21
C SER A 76 -27.45 16.24 -13.69
N THR A 77 -28.09 15.46 -14.57
CA THR A 77 -27.54 14.77 -15.73
C THR A 77 -26.09 14.29 -15.65
N SER A 78 -25.88 13.01 -15.29
CA SER A 78 -24.62 12.30 -15.59
C SER A 78 -24.53 12.01 -17.08
N THR A 79 -23.62 12.71 -17.76
CA THR A 79 -23.16 12.38 -19.11
C THR A 79 -22.28 11.13 -19.06
N LEU A 80 -22.74 10.05 -19.71
CA LEU A 80 -21.94 8.85 -19.95
C LEU A 80 -20.86 9.14 -20.99
N ASN A 81 -19.64 9.43 -20.54
CA ASN A 81 -18.46 9.45 -21.40
C ASN A 81 -17.87 8.03 -21.43
N SER A 82 -18.24 7.24 -22.44
CA SER A 82 -17.58 5.98 -22.77
C SER A 82 -16.62 6.23 -23.91
N ASN A 83 -15.33 6.36 -23.60
CA ASN A 83 -14.29 6.26 -24.62
C ASN A 83 -13.02 5.67 -24.01
N SER A 84 -12.93 4.33 -24.02
CA SER A 84 -11.70 3.59 -23.79
C SER A 84 -11.47 2.68 -24.99
N GLN A 85 -10.98 3.30 -26.05
CA GLN A 85 -10.44 2.62 -27.21
C GLN A 85 -9.04 2.13 -26.83
N PHE A 86 -8.92 0.84 -26.51
CA PHE A 86 -7.62 0.18 -26.38
C PHE A 86 -7.17 -0.28 -27.78
N PRO A 87 -5.95 0.06 -28.22
CA PRO A 87 -5.38 -0.53 -29.42
C PRO A 87 -4.93 -1.97 -29.10
N SER A 88 -5.49 -2.94 -29.84
CA SER A 88 -5.03 -4.32 -29.84
C SER A 88 -3.65 -4.40 -30.51
N THR A 89 -2.59 -4.65 -29.75
CA THR A 89 -1.29 -5.03 -30.30
C THR A 89 -0.83 -6.34 -29.66
N THR A 90 -1.05 -7.44 -30.35
CA THR A 90 -0.23 -8.65 -30.22
C THR A 90 -0.28 -9.40 -31.54
N ASP A 91 0.56 -8.98 -32.48
CA ASP A 91 0.97 -9.82 -33.61
C ASP A 91 2.08 -10.74 -33.08
N ALA A 92 1.72 -12.00 -32.83
CA ALA A 92 2.66 -13.05 -32.46
C ALA A 92 2.94 -13.92 -33.69
N SER A 93 3.64 -13.34 -34.67
CA SER A 93 4.25 -14.11 -35.77
C SER A 93 5.69 -14.46 -35.42
N GLN A 94 5.93 -15.76 -35.38
CA GLN A 94 7.14 -16.43 -34.93
C GLN A 94 8.36 -16.03 -35.79
N HIS A 95 9.40 -15.49 -35.15
CA HIS A 95 10.72 -15.34 -35.75
C HIS A 95 11.72 -16.22 -34.98
N ILE A 96 12.02 -17.38 -35.56
CA ILE A 96 13.04 -18.31 -35.09
C ILE A 96 14.36 -17.89 -35.75
N PRO A 97 15.42 -17.52 -35.01
CA PRO A 97 16.74 -17.32 -35.62
C PRO A 97 17.41 -18.67 -35.92
N PRO A 98 18.05 -18.84 -37.10
CA PRO A 98 18.80 -20.05 -37.39
C PRO A 98 20.08 -20.10 -36.54
N THR A 99 20.23 -21.13 -35.72
CA THR A 99 21.49 -21.44 -35.05
C THR A 99 22.52 -21.84 -36.10
N GLY A 100 23.53 -20.98 -36.26
CA GLY A 100 24.67 -21.20 -37.13
C GLY A 100 25.46 -22.44 -36.73
N ASP A 101 25.64 -23.28 -37.74
CA ASP A 101 26.59 -24.35 -37.86
C ASP A 101 28.02 -23.85 -37.61
N THR A 102 28.76 -24.45 -36.67
CA THR A 102 30.23 -24.42 -36.69
C THR A 102 30.74 -25.85 -36.63
N SER A 103 30.61 -26.51 -37.77
CA SER A 103 31.42 -27.63 -38.21
C SER A 103 32.92 -27.41 -38.01
N SER A 104 33.53 -28.44 -37.43
CA SER A 104 34.90 -28.93 -37.46
C SER A 104 35.87 -28.39 -38.52
N GLY A 105 37.12 -28.23 -38.11
CA GLY A 105 38.31 -28.35 -38.94
C GLY A 105 39.48 -28.91 -38.11
N PRO A 106 40.26 -29.88 -38.65
CA PRO A 106 41.32 -30.61 -37.94
C PRO A 106 42.62 -29.82 -37.77
#